data_AF-A0A7Y8MJE7-F1
#
_entry.id   AF-A0A7Y8MJE7-F1
#
_cell.length_a   1.000
_cell.length_b   1.000
_cell.length_c   1.000
_cell.angle_alpha   90.00
_cell.angle_beta   90.00
_cell.angle_gamma   90.00
#
_symmetry.space_group_name_H-M   'P 1'
#
loop_
_entity.id
_entity.type
_entity.pdbx_description
1 polymer ?
#
loop_
_entity_poly.entity_id
_entity_poly.type
_entity_poly.pdbx_seq_one_letter_code
_entity_poly.pdbx_strand_id
1 'polypeptide(L)' 'MTPLPFRPLNAPSTRLVRNAARCRACGDVIESTSKNDFRACACGKIAIDGGLAEQRAFGEARYFEDLSERESCEGAP' A
#
# COMPACT_ATOMS: atom_id res chain seq x y z
N MET A 1 23.98 -31.79 18.07
CA MET A 1 22.70 -31.67 17.37
C MET A 1 21.80 -30.76 18.19
N THR A 2 21.94 -29.45 18.04
CA THR A 2 21.10 -28.47 18.72
C THR A 2 19.78 -28.34 17.96
N PRO A 3 18.61 -28.59 18.58
CA PRO A 3 17.34 -28.34 17.91
C PRO A 3 17.23 -26.83 17.62
N LEU A 4 16.85 -26.50 16.39
CA LEU A 4 16.58 -25.12 15.99
C LEU A 4 15.47 -24.56 16.89
N PRO A 5 15.53 -23.28 17.30
CA PRO A 5 14.45 -22.67 18.03
C PRO A 5 13.18 -22.70 17.16
N PHE A 6 12.10 -23.28 17.71
CA PHE A 6 10.77 -23.21 17.11
C PHE A 6 10.46 -21.74 16.84
N ARG A 7 10.46 -21.33 15.57
CA ARG A 7 9.95 -20.00 15.18
C ARG A 7 8.45 -20.01 15.50
N PRO A 8 7.94 -19.14 16.37
CA PRO A 8 6.52 -19.08 16.64
C PRO A 8 5.78 -18.74 15.34
N LEU A 9 4.67 -19.42 15.07
CA LEU A 9 3.84 -19.26 13.87
C LEU A 9 3.06 -17.93 13.81
N ASN A 10 3.28 -17.04 14.78
CA ASN A 10 2.46 -15.86 15.00
C ASN A 10 3.30 -14.63 14.67
N ALA A 11 3.61 -14.45 13.38
CA ALA A 11 4.09 -13.17 12.88
C ALA A 11 2.87 -12.29 12.60
N PRO A 12 2.83 -11.02 13.08
CA PRO A 12 1.75 -10.11 12.74
C PRO A 12 1.71 -9.93 11.23
N SER A 13 0.56 -10.23 10.62
CA SER A 13 0.37 -10.01 9.19
C SER A 13 -0.04 -8.55 8.98
N THR A 14 0.88 -7.73 8.46
CA THR A 14 0.57 -6.35 8.08
C THR A 14 -0.12 -6.39 6.71
N ARG A 15 -1.43 -6.13 6.69
CA ARG A 15 -2.21 -6.08 5.46
C ARG A 15 -2.44 -4.63 5.07
N LEU A 16 -2.14 -4.28 3.83
CA LEU A 16 -2.54 -2.99 3.28
C LEU A 16 -4.08 -2.98 3.15
N VAL A 17 -4.74 -2.04 3.82
CA VAL A 17 -6.20 -1.90 3.86
C VAL A 17 -6.68 -0.77 2.98
N ARG A 18 -5.82 0.24 2.77
CA ARG A 18 -6.10 1.34 1.86
C ARG A 18 -4.84 1.71 1.10
N ASN A 19 -4.93 1.74 -0.23
CA ASN A 19 -3.89 2.28 -1.09
C ASN A 19 -4.41 3.59 -1.69
N ALA A 20 -4.08 4.70 -1.04
CA ALA A 20 -4.46 6.04 -1.48
C ALA A 20 -3.23 6.93 -1.54
N ALA A 21 -3.22 7.83 -2.51
CA ALA A 21 -2.18 8.84 -2.67
C ALA A 21 -2.79 10.16 -3.11
N ARG A 22 -2.20 11.26 -2.67
CA ARG A 22 -2.58 12.61 -3.09
C ARG A 22 -1.49 13.24 -3.93
N CYS A 23 -1.92 13.89 -5.01
CA CYS A 23 -1.04 14.67 -5.86
C CYS A 23 -0.81 16.06 -5.26
N ARG A 24 0.41 16.38 -4.89
CA ARG A 24 0.75 17.76 -4.45
C ARG A 24 0.76 18.77 -5.58
N ALA A 25 0.77 18.33 -6.85
CA ALA A 25 0.78 19.24 -7.99
C ALA A 25 -0.61 19.82 -8.29
N CYS A 26 -1.65 18.98 -8.32
CA CYS A 26 -3.02 19.38 -8.63
C CYS A 26 -3.98 19.26 -7.44
N GLY A 27 -3.54 18.67 -6.33
CA GLY A 27 -4.38 18.45 -5.13
C GLY A 27 -5.27 17.21 -5.21
N ASP A 28 -5.28 16.50 -6.34
CA ASP A 28 -6.17 15.38 -6.64
C ASP A 28 -5.82 14.13 -5.81
N VAL A 29 -6.84 13.40 -5.35
CA VAL A 29 -6.67 12.21 -4.50
C VAL A 29 -7.09 10.99 -5.30
N ILE A 30 -6.16 10.05 -5.45
CA ILE A 30 -6.36 8.79 -6.16
C ILE A 30 -6.33 7.63 -5.17
N GLU A 31 -7.23 6.66 -5.33
CA GLU A 31 -7.34 5.48 -4.47
C GLU A 31 -7.50 4.22 -5.32
N SER A 32 -6.63 3.23 -5.09
CA SER A 32 -6.66 1.94 -5.77
C SER A 32 -7.18 0.86 -4.82
N THR A 33 -8.37 0.32 -5.10
CA THR A 33 -9.01 -0.70 -4.23
C THR A 33 -8.80 -2.13 -4.72
N SER A 34 -8.53 -2.33 -6.01
CA SER A 34 -8.45 -3.65 -6.64
C SER A 34 -7.10 -3.89 -7.31
N LYS A 35 -6.72 -5.18 -7.47
CA LYS A 35 -5.42 -5.60 -8.03
C LYS A 35 -5.12 -5.01 -9.43
N ASN A 36 -6.18 -4.73 -10.20
CA ASN A 36 -6.11 -4.14 -11.53
C ASN A 36 -6.83 -2.78 -11.57
N ASP A 37 -6.73 -1.97 -10.51
CA ASP A 37 -7.30 -0.62 -10.48
C ASP A 37 -6.19 0.42 -10.66
N PHE A 38 -5.94 0.77 -11.92
CA PHE A 38 -5.02 1.84 -12.29
C PHE A 38 -5.72 3.20 -12.14
N ARG A 39 -5.17 4.06 -11.29
CA ARG A 39 -5.67 5.43 -11.07
C ARG A 39 -4.57 6.44 -11.28
N ALA A 40 -4.84 7.47 -12.07
CA ALA A 40 -3.92 8.58 -12.30
C ALA A 40 -4.58 9.90 -11.87
N CYS A 41 -3.79 10.87 -11.39
CA CYS A 41 -4.31 12.21 -11.12
C CYS A 41 -4.82 12.84 -12.42
N ALA A 42 -5.73 13.82 -12.32
CA ALA A 42 -6.15 14.67 -13.42
C ALA A 42 -4.97 15.33 -14.17
N CYS A 43 -3.83 15.50 -13.48
CA CYS A 43 -2.62 16.11 -14.00
C CYS A 43 -1.65 15.17 -14.74
N GLY A 44 -1.88 13.85 -14.66
CA GLY A 44 -0.94 12.82 -15.14
C GLY A 44 0.44 12.76 -14.45
N LYS A 45 0.71 13.56 -13.40
CA LYS A 45 2.02 13.56 -12.71
C LYS A 45 2.25 12.39 -11.77
N ILE A 46 1.17 11.85 -11.19
CA ILE A 46 1.21 10.67 -10.34
C ILE A 46 0.15 9.66 -10.77
N ALA A 47 0.44 8.39 -10.57
CA ALA A 47 -0.52 7.29 -10.70
C ALA A 47 -0.24 6.19 -9.67
N ILE A 48 -1.27 5.42 -9.31
CA ILE A 48 -1.18 4.25 -8.45
C ILE A 48 -1.91 3.06 -9.08
N ASP A 49 -1.38 1.86 -8.83
CA ASP A 49 -1.88 0.58 -9.33
C ASP A 49 -1.64 -0.53 -8.29
N GLY A 50 -2.23 -1.70 -8.50
CA GLY A 50 -1.93 -2.92 -7.75
C GLY A 50 -2.72 -3.10 -6.44
N GLY A 51 -3.67 -2.22 -6.17
CA GLY A 51 -4.64 -2.35 -5.08
C GLY A 51 -3.99 -2.57 -3.71
N LEU A 52 -4.50 -3.56 -2.98
CA LEU A 52 -4.11 -3.88 -1.60
C LEU A 52 -3.01 -4.95 -1.49
N ALA A 53 -2.59 -5.55 -2.60
CA ALA A 53 -1.64 -6.65 -2.60
C ALA A 53 -0.23 -6.22 -3.01
N GLU A 54 -0.12 -5.34 -4.02
CA GLU A 54 1.14 -4.85 -4.54
C GLU A 54 1.00 -3.37 -4.91
N GLN A 55 0.98 -2.47 -3.92
CA GLN A 55 0.93 -1.03 -4.18
C GLN A 55 2.09 -0.62 -5.11
N ARG A 56 1.74 -0.14 -6.30
CA ARG A 56 2.65 0.40 -7.29
C ARG A 56 2.34 1.87 -7.48
N ALA A 57 3.33 2.72 -7.32
CA ALA A 57 3.22 4.15 -7.54
C ALA A 57 4.11 4.56 -8.71
N PHE A 58 3.60 5.45 -9.55
CA PHE A 58 4.29 6.03 -10.69
C PHE A 58 4.29 7.55 -10.54
N GLY A 59 5.42 8.18 -10.87
CA GLY A 59 5.59 9.63 -10.79
C GLY A 59 6.79 10.04 -9.94
N GLU A 60 6.95 11.34 -9.77
CA GLU A 60 8.03 11.89 -8.96
C GLU A 60 7.63 11.98 -7.48
N ALA A 61 8.53 11.55 -6.58
CA ALA A 61 8.28 11.54 -5.14
C ALA A 61 7.86 12.91 -4.57
N ARG A 62 8.31 14.02 -5.16
CA ARG A 62 7.92 15.39 -4.74
C ARG A 62 6.42 15.68 -4.86
N TYR A 63 5.74 15.00 -5.78
CA TYR A 63 4.30 15.16 -6.00
C TYR A 63 3.48 14.09 -5.29
N PHE A 64 4.12 13.07 -4.72
CA PHE A 64 3.47 11.92 -4.14
C PHE A 64 3.31 12.12 -2.62
N GLU A 65 2.06 12.17 -2.17
CA GLU A 65 1.72 12.17 -0.75
C GLU A 65 1.02 10.84 -0.42
N ASP A 66 1.65 10.03 0.42
CA ASP A 66 1.14 8.72 0.82
C ASP A 66 -0.01 8.88 1.84
N LEU A 67 -1.16 8.29 1.51
CA LEU A 67 -2.35 8.21 2.37
C LEU A 67 -2.75 6.74 2.59
N SER A 68 -1.77 5.84 2.53
CA SER A 68 -2.00 4.41 2.64
C SER A 68 -2.26 4.00 4.09
N GLU A 69 -3.25 3.14 4.31
CA GLU A 69 -3.55 2.56 5.63
C GLU A 69 -3.19 1.07 5.63
N ARG A 70 -2.53 0.63 6.70
CA ARG A 70 -2.13 -0.75 6.92
C ARG A 70 -2.66 -1.19 8.27
N GLU A 71 -3.36 -2.31 8.29
CA GLU A 71 -3.82 -2.93 9.52
C GLU A 71 -2.92 -4.11 9.89
N SER A 72 -2.58 -4.18 11.17
CA SER A 72 -1.91 -5.33 11.76
C SER A 72 -2.99 -6.33 12.14
N CYS A 73 -3.10 -7.44 11.43
CA CYS A 73 -3.92 -8.54 11.90
C CYS A 73 -3.07 -9.38 12.87
N GLU A 74 -3.28 -9.14 14.17
CA GLU A 74 -2.85 -10.04 15.23
C GLU A 74 -3.72 -11.30 15.12
N GLY A 75 -3.10 -12.39 14.70
CA GLY A 75 -3.75 -13.70 14.65
C GLY A 75 -4.25 -14.07 16.04
N ALA A 76 -5.56 -14.32 16.13
CA ALA A 76 -6.21 -14.89 17.30
C ALA A 76 -5.53 -16.23 17.71
N PRO A 77 -5.54 -16.58 19.02
CA PRO A 77 -4.83 -17.74 19.56
C PRO A 77 -5.27 -19.09 18.97
#